data_AF-A0A5C7MLP0-F1
#
_entry.id   AF-A0A5C7MLP0-F1
#
_cell.length_a   1.000
_cell.length_b   1.000
_cell.length_c   1.000
_cell.angle_alpha   90.00
_cell.angle_beta   90.00
_cell.angle_gamma   90.00
#
_symmetry.space_group_name_H-M   'P 1'
#
loop_
_entity.id
_entity.type
_entity.pdbx_description
1 polymer ?
#
loop_
_entity_poly.entity_id
_entity_poly.type
_entity_poly.pdbx_seq_one_letter_code
_entity_poly.pdbx_strand_id
1 'polypeptide(L)'
;MTAPRPEQTYYTYARLFDKPGSAGMFIDDTARVRYTNKRSLIGWRDVPIASLVAFTGHDLAYWRTLNIAAHTIVADIADLRTTGTIPRAVTTFEELHQYFDANTGWSASIDELDLDQWTNVQWLVTDLLRFPTAIV
;
A
#
# COMPACT_ATOMS: atom_id res chain seq x y z
N MET A 1 9.52 -27.32 4.89
CA MET A 1 8.71 -26.11 5.19
C MET A 1 9.15 -25.59 6.55
N THR A 2 10.00 -24.57 6.58
CA THR A 2 10.59 -24.08 7.84
C THR A 2 9.56 -23.16 8.51
N ALA A 3 9.16 -23.50 9.74
CA ALA A 3 8.31 -22.64 10.55
C ALA A 3 8.98 -21.26 10.73
N PRO A 4 8.21 -20.16 10.70
CA PRO A 4 8.76 -18.82 10.89
C PRO A 4 9.40 -18.71 12.28
N ARG A 5 10.63 -18.19 12.31
CA ARG A 5 11.35 -17.92 13.57
C ARG A 5 10.61 -16.80 14.33
N PRO A 6 10.33 -16.97 15.64
CA PRO A 6 9.86 -15.88 16.48
C PRO A 6 11.01 -14.88 16.69
N GLU A 7 10.71 -13.59 16.82
CA GLU A 7 11.65 -12.47 17.09
C GLU A 7 12.29 -11.73 15.90
N GLN A 8 11.61 -11.66 14.76
CA GLN A 8 11.65 -10.41 14.00
C GLN A 8 10.26 -9.80 14.12
N THR A 9 10.14 -8.63 14.75
CA THR A 9 8.90 -7.86 14.79
C THR A 9 8.61 -7.39 13.36
N TYR A 10 7.97 -8.24 12.58
CA TYR A 10 7.55 -7.95 11.23
C TYR A 10 6.37 -6.99 11.29
N TYR A 11 6.46 -5.87 10.57
CA TYR A 11 5.31 -5.02 10.32
C TYR A 11 4.55 -5.60 9.13
N THR A 12 3.24 -5.64 9.23
CA THR A 12 2.36 -6.22 8.21
C THR A 12 1.39 -5.18 7.70
N TYR A 13 1.26 -5.12 6.38
CA TYR A 13 0.19 -4.36 5.74
C TYR A 13 -0.53 -5.23 4.72
N ALA A 14 -1.81 -4.95 4.47
CA ALA A 14 -2.60 -5.71 3.52
C ALA A 14 -2.89 -4.89 2.26
N ARG A 15 -2.43 -5.42 1.11
CA ARG A 15 -2.88 -4.98 -0.20
C ARG A 15 -4.12 -5.78 -0.58
N LEU A 16 -5.19 -5.07 -0.87
CA LEU A 16 -6.41 -5.67 -1.40
C LEU A 16 -6.29 -5.76 -2.93
N PHE A 17 -6.80 -6.83 -3.52
CA PHE A 17 -6.79 -6.99 -4.97
C PHE A 17 -8.09 -6.45 -5.58
N ASP A 18 -7.95 -5.71 -6.68
CA ASP A 18 -9.07 -5.38 -7.54
C ASP A 18 -9.57 -6.64 -8.25
N LYS A 19 -10.89 -6.81 -8.31
CA LYS A 19 -11.50 -7.77 -9.24
C LYS A 19 -11.59 -7.10 -10.62
N PRO A 20 -11.06 -7.70 -11.71
CA PRO A 20 -11.17 -7.14 -13.05
C PRO A 20 -12.63 -6.74 -13.38
N GLY A 21 -12.83 -5.50 -13.84
CA GLY A 21 -14.15 -4.98 -14.20
C GLY A 21 -14.97 -4.37 -13.05
N SER A 22 -14.40 -4.26 -11.85
CA SER A 22 -15.08 -3.62 -10.71
C SER A 22 -14.49 -2.24 -10.48
N ALA A 23 -15.30 -1.18 -10.59
CA ALA A 23 -14.87 0.20 -10.39
C ALA A 23 -14.42 0.45 -8.93
N GLY A 24 -13.18 0.09 -8.60
CA GLY A 24 -12.61 0.21 -7.24
C GLY A 24 -13.22 -0.76 -6.21
N MET A 25 -13.87 -1.84 -6.66
CA MET A 25 -14.44 -2.85 -5.77
C MET A 25 -13.42 -3.97 -5.52
N PHE A 26 -12.74 -3.89 -4.38
CA PHE A 26 -11.89 -4.96 -3.85
C PHE A 26 -12.79 -6.15 -3.43
N ILE A 27 -12.91 -7.18 -4.26
CA ILE A 27 -13.66 -8.42 -3.94
C ILE A 27 -12.97 -9.65 -4.52
N ASP A 28 -11.70 -9.83 -4.21
CA ASP A 28 -11.19 -11.19 -4.08
C ASP A 28 -11.52 -11.65 -2.65
N ASP A 29 -11.84 -12.92 -2.43
CA ASP A 29 -11.99 -13.49 -1.07
C ASP A 29 -10.64 -13.51 -0.33
N THR A 30 -9.57 -13.11 -1.01
CA THR A 30 -8.20 -13.03 -0.49
C THR A 30 -7.60 -11.62 -0.57
N ALA A 31 -6.66 -11.35 0.32
CA ALA A 31 -5.84 -10.15 0.37
C ALA A 31 -4.38 -10.55 0.49
N ARG A 32 -3.47 -9.74 -0.06
CA ARG A 32 -2.03 -9.96 0.10
C ARG A 32 -1.51 -9.26 1.33
N VAL A 33 -1.15 -10.03 2.34
CA VAL A 33 -0.39 -9.53 3.50
C VAL A 33 1.09 -9.51 3.13
N ARG A 34 1.68 -8.33 3.20
CA ARG A 34 3.11 -8.09 2.99
C ARG A 34 3.79 -7.98 4.35
N TYR A 35 5.01 -8.54 4.43
CA TYR A 35 5.85 -8.45 5.62
C TYR A 35 7.01 -7.50 5.33
N THR A 36 7.28 -6.58 6.25
CA THR A 36 8.42 -5.65 6.19
C THR A 36 9.16 -5.60 7.53
N ASN A 37 10.48 -5.41 7.47
CA ASN A 37 11.31 -5.10 8.64
C ASN A 37 11.45 -3.57 8.84
N LYS A 38 10.47 -2.79 8.36
CA LYS A 38 10.46 -1.31 8.27
C LYS A 38 11.56 -0.71 7.39
N ARG A 39 12.33 -1.53 6.68
CA ARG A 39 13.36 -1.09 5.72
C ARG A 39 13.18 -1.70 4.33
N SER A 40 12.64 -2.92 4.29
CA SER A 40 12.56 -3.73 3.07
C SER A 40 11.40 -4.72 3.16
N LEU A 41 10.83 -5.04 2.00
CA LEU A 41 9.89 -6.15 1.85
C LEU A 41 10.66 -7.46 1.98
N ILE A 42 10.23 -8.30 2.91
CA ILE A 42 10.91 -9.56 3.26
C ILE A 42 10.09 -10.79 2.87
N GLY A 43 8.80 -10.62 2.55
CA GLY A 43 7.93 -11.71 2.19
C GLY A 43 6.49 -11.26 1.99
N TRP A 44 5.67 -12.19 1.54
CA TRP A 44 4.24 -11.97 1.37
C TRP A 44 3.47 -13.29 1.46
N ARG A 45 2.18 -13.18 1.74
CA ARG A 45 1.23 -14.29 1.74
C ARG A 45 -0.14 -13.78 1.35
N ASP A 46 -0.83 -14.52 0.50
CA ASP A 46 -2.24 -14.28 0.23
C ASP A 46 -3.06 -14.97 1.33
N VAL A 47 -3.96 -14.23 1.97
CA VAL A 47 -4.78 -14.68 3.10
C VAL A 47 -6.25 -14.43 2.81
N PRO A 48 -7.18 -15.28 3.29
CA PRO A 48 -8.60 -14.97 3.22
C PRO A 48 -8.92 -13.64 3.92
N ILE A 49 -9.83 -12.84 3.37
CA ILE A 49 -10.29 -11.58 3.99
C ILE A 49 -10.75 -11.81 5.43
N ALA A 50 -11.46 -12.92 5.68
CA ALA A 50 -11.93 -13.31 7.01
C ALA A 50 -10.80 -13.50 8.04
N SER A 51 -9.55 -13.68 7.59
CA SER A 51 -8.37 -13.84 8.44
C SER A 51 -7.55 -12.56 8.60
N LEU A 52 -7.89 -11.44 7.94
CA LEU A 52 -7.07 -10.21 7.97
C LEU A 52 -6.77 -9.72 9.38
N VAL A 53 -7.79 -9.65 10.25
CA VAL A 53 -7.65 -9.20 11.64
C VAL A 53 -6.60 -10.04 12.39
N ALA A 54 -6.57 -11.35 12.15
CA ALA A 54 -5.62 -12.24 12.82
C ALA A 54 -4.17 -12.04 12.35
N PHE A 55 -3.96 -11.63 11.09
CA PHE A 55 -2.63 -11.46 10.52
C PHE A 55 -2.07 -10.04 10.67
N THR A 56 -2.95 -9.03 10.73
CA THR A 56 -2.53 -7.64 10.68
C THR A 56 -3.03 -6.80 11.86
N GLY A 57 -3.93 -7.34 12.70
CA GLY A 57 -4.58 -6.58 13.77
C GLY A 57 -5.69 -5.63 13.33
N HIS A 58 -6.01 -5.58 12.03
CA HIS A 58 -6.98 -4.63 11.45
C HIS A 58 -7.99 -5.32 10.54
N ASP A 59 -9.21 -4.79 10.50
CA ASP A 59 -10.30 -5.35 9.72
C ASP A 59 -10.26 -4.93 8.23
N LEU A 60 -11.20 -5.47 7.45
CA LEU A 60 -11.31 -5.15 6.02
C LEU A 60 -11.60 -3.66 5.78
N ALA A 61 -12.40 -3.02 6.64
CA ALA A 61 -12.79 -1.63 6.44
C ALA A 61 -11.57 -0.70 6.58
N TYR A 62 -10.74 -0.94 7.59
CA TYR A 62 -9.45 -0.27 7.77
C TYR A 62 -8.57 -0.42 6.52
N TRP A 63 -8.35 -1.65 6.05
CA TRP A 63 -7.49 -1.87 4.87
C TRP A 63 -8.08 -1.28 3.59
N ARG A 64 -9.40 -1.28 3.43
CA ARG A 64 -10.06 -0.66 2.28
C ARG A 64 -9.78 0.83 2.23
N THR A 65 -9.91 1.55 3.35
CA THR A 65 -9.58 2.98 3.43
C THR A 65 -8.14 3.25 2.98
N LEU A 66 -7.18 2.47 3.49
CA LEU A 66 -5.76 2.69 3.16
C LEU A 66 -5.42 2.29 1.72
N ASN A 67 -6.04 1.25 1.17
CA ASN A 67 -5.85 0.88 -0.23
C ASN A 67 -6.42 1.97 -1.15
N ILE A 68 -7.59 2.53 -0.86
CA ILE A 68 -8.14 3.67 -1.62
C ILE A 68 -7.15 4.84 -1.59
N ALA A 69 -6.69 5.24 -0.41
CA ALA A 69 -5.71 6.32 -0.26
C ALA A 69 -4.42 6.06 -1.07
N ALA A 70 -3.87 4.85 -0.98
CA ALA A 70 -2.65 4.49 -1.71
C ALA A 70 -2.86 4.50 -3.23
N HIS A 71 -4.00 4.03 -3.74
CA HIS A 71 -4.33 4.09 -5.16
C HIS A 71 -4.53 5.54 -5.64
N THR A 72 -5.17 6.39 -4.83
CA THR A 72 -5.28 7.84 -5.12
C THR A 72 -3.91 8.48 -5.24
N ILE A 73 -3.00 8.24 -4.28
CA ILE A 73 -1.62 8.76 -4.35
C ILE A 73 -0.90 8.26 -5.60
N VAL A 74 -1.04 6.99 -5.97
CA VAL A 74 -0.41 6.45 -7.19
C VAL A 74 -0.94 7.12 -8.46
N ALA A 75 -2.23 7.43 -8.51
CA ALA A 75 -2.83 8.21 -9.60
C ALA A 75 -2.27 9.64 -9.63
N ASP A 76 -2.22 10.33 -8.48
CA ASP A 76 -1.65 11.67 -8.36
C ASP A 76 -0.17 11.69 -8.77
N ILE A 77 0.62 10.67 -8.41
CA ILE A 77 2.01 10.51 -8.86
C ILE A 77 2.06 10.39 -10.39
N ALA A 78 1.14 9.66 -11.01
CA ALA A 78 1.08 9.56 -12.46
C ALA A 78 0.80 10.93 -13.11
N ASP A 79 -0.11 11.73 -12.54
CA ASP A 79 -0.41 13.08 -13.00
C ASP A 79 0.77 14.05 -12.78
N LEU A 80 1.46 13.95 -11.65
CA LEU A 80 2.68 14.71 -11.37
C LEU A 80 3.83 14.35 -12.33
N ARG A 81 3.86 13.12 -12.84
CA ARG A 81 4.80 12.72 -13.91
C ARG A 81 4.41 13.32 -15.25
N THR A 82 3.12 13.34 -15.61
CA THR A 82 2.68 13.90 -16.90
C THR A 82 2.87 15.42 -16.96
N THR A 83 2.74 16.12 -15.83
CA THR A 83 2.95 17.57 -15.70
C THR A 83 4.42 17.97 -15.54
N GLY A 84 5.32 17.00 -15.34
CA GLY A 84 6.77 17.22 -15.26
C GLY A 84 7.32 17.54 -13.87
N THR A 85 6.50 17.56 -12.83
CA THR A 85 6.94 17.72 -11.43
C THR A 85 7.82 16.55 -10.97
N ILE A 86 7.48 15.33 -11.41
CA ILE A 86 8.29 14.13 -11.17
C ILE A 86 8.94 13.72 -12.51
N PRO A 87 10.20 14.10 -12.78
CA PRO A 87 10.82 13.95 -14.09
C PRO A 87 11.21 12.51 -14.44
N ARG A 88 11.23 11.58 -13.48
CA ARG A 88 11.60 10.17 -13.68
C ARG A 88 10.65 9.23 -12.95
N ALA A 89 10.57 7.98 -13.39
CA ALA A 89 9.82 6.96 -12.66
C ALA A 89 10.42 6.77 -11.25
N VAL A 90 9.54 6.76 -10.24
CA VAL A 90 9.88 6.46 -8.85
C VAL A 90 9.45 5.03 -8.51
N THR A 91 10.23 4.36 -7.66
CA THR A 91 9.97 2.96 -7.25
C THR A 91 9.64 2.82 -5.78
N THR A 92 9.66 3.91 -5.02
CA THR A 92 9.32 3.94 -3.60
C THR A 92 8.66 5.26 -3.25
N PHE A 93 7.84 5.28 -2.19
CA PHE A 93 7.27 6.52 -1.67
C PHE A 93 8.35 7.51 -1.24
N GLU A 94 9.40 7.02 -0.57
CA GLU A 94 10.52 7.84 -0.09
C GLU A 94 11.21 8.65 -1.19
N GLU A 95 11.29 8.12 -2.43
CA GLU A 95 11.86 8.83 -3.57
C GLU A 95 11.11 10.12 -3.93
N LEU A 96 9.84 10.26 -3.54
CA LEU A 96 9.04 11.47 -3.79
C LEU A 96 9.60 12.70 -3.07
N HIS A 97 10.22 12.50 -1.89
CA HIS A 97 10.83 13.57 -1.10
C HIS A 97 11.98 14.30 -1.81
N GLN A 98 12.46 13.76 -2.94
CA GLN A 98 13.45 14.41 -3.80
C GLN A 98 12.85 15.54 -4.65
N TYR A 99 11.52 15.60 -4.81
CA TYR A 99 10.83 16.54 -5.69
C TYR A 99 9.92 17.50 -4.94
N PHE A 100 9.27 17.06 -3.87
CA PHE A 100 8.39 17.87 -3.03
C PHE A 100 8.25 17.26 -1.63
N ASP A 101 7.60 17.96 -0.69
CA ASP A 101 7.28 17.38 0.61
C ASP A 101 6.13 16.38 0.49
N ALA A 102 6.46 15.11 0.27
CA ALA A 102 5.49 14.03 0.10
C ALA A 102 4.70 13.67 1.37
N ASN A 103 4.97 14.28 2.53
CA ASN A 103 4.17 14.05 3.74
C ASN A 103 2.91 14.94 3.80
N THR A 104 2.72 15.86 2.86
CA THR A 104 1.63 16.83 2.88
C THR A 104 1.12 17.13 1.47
N GLY A 105 -0.04 17.77 1.36
CA GLY A 105 -0.54 18.30 0.09
C GLY A 105 -1.27 17.25 -0.76
N TRP A 106 -1.65 16.13 -0.15
CA TRP A 106 -2.58 15.17 -0.77
C TRP A 106 -4.03 15.63 -0.52
N SER A 107 -5.00 14.86 -1.00
CA SER A 107 -6.42 15.16 -0.68
C SER A 107 -6.65 15.20 0.84
N ALA A 108 -7.63 16.00 1.29
CA ALA A 108 -7.90 16.19 2.73
C ALA A 108 -8.09 14.87 3.50
N SER A 109 -8.75 13.88 2.90
CA SER A 109 -8.93 12.55 3.50
C SER A 109 -7.63 11.76 3.70
N ILE A 110 -6.57 12.11 2.99
CA ILE A 110 -5.24 11.48 3.10
C ILE A 110 -4.39 12.24 4.11
N ASP A 111 -4.43 13.58 4.08
CA ASP A 111 -3.69 14.42 5.03
C ASP A 111 -4.22 14.29 6.48
N GLU A 112 -5.45 13.82 6.67
CA GLU A 112 -6.06 13.55 7.98
C GLU A 112 -5.73 12.16 8.57
N LEU A 113 -5.00 11.30 7.85
CA LEU A 113 -4.63 9.97 8.34
C LEU A 113 -3.72 10.06 9.57
N ASP A 114 -3.93 9.17 10.54
CA ASP A 114 -3.03 9.07 11.68
C ASP A 114 -1.65 8.50 11.28
N LEU A 115 -0.69 8.54 12.21
CA LEU A 115 0.69 8.13 11.93
C LEU A 115 0.83 6.65 11.50
N ASP A 116 0.02 5.75 12.06
CA ASP A 116 0.08 4.32 11.72
C ASP A 116 -0.58 4.07 10.35
N GLN A 117 -1.73 4.68 10.10
CA GLN A 117 -2.39 4.66 8.80
C GLN A 117 -1.50 5.23 7.71
N TRP A 118 -0.86 6.38 7.98
CA TRP A 118 0.07 7.03 7.05
C TRP A 118 1.26 6.13 6.74
N THR A 119 1.86 5.50 7.76
CA THR A 119 2.96 4.54 7.57
C THR A 119 2.53 3.37 6.68
N ASN A 120 1.34 2.80 6.92
CA ASN A 120 0.79 1.73 6.08
C ASN A 120 0.57 2.17 4.63
N VAL A 121 0.06 3.39 4.42
CA VAL A 121 -0.17 3.96 3.08
C VAL A 121 1.14 4.12 2.32
N GLN A 122 2.20 4.63 2.94
CA GLN A 122 3.51 4.74 2.29
C GLN A 122 4.05 3.38 1.81
N TRP A 123 3.84 2.32 2.61
CA TRP A 123 4.20 0.96 2.22
C TRP A 123 3.33 0.42 1.09
N LEU A 124 2.03 0.69 1.11
CA LEU A 124 1.11 0.31 0.03
C LEU A 124 1.45 1.01 -1.28
N VAL A 125 1.72 2.32 -1.27
CA VAL A 125 2.17 3.07 -2.45
C VAL A 125 3.47 2.48 -2.98
N THR A 126 4.43 2.19 -2.10
CA THR A 126 5.69 1.54 -2.49
C THR A 126 5.45 0.16 -3.13
N ASP A 127 4.53 -0.65 -2.60
CA ASP A 127 4.16 -1.94 -3.20
C ASP A 127 3.52 -1.79 -4.58
N LEU A 128 2.62 -0.81 -4.74
CA LEU A 128 1.93 -0.53 -6.00
C LEU A 128 2.90 -0.02 -7.08
N LEU A 129 3.85 0.85 -6.71
CA LEU A 129 4.88 1.36 -7.63
C LEU A 129 5.83 0.25 -8.10
N ARG A 130 6.20 -0.69 -7.23
CA ARG A 130 7.13 -1.80 -7.57
C ARG A 130 6.45 -2.95 -8.27
N PHE A 131 5.20 -3.23 -7.90
CA PHE A 131 4.43 -4.37 -8.38
C PHE A 131 3.06 -3.87 -8.84
N PRO A 132 3.00 -3.11 -9.96
CA PRO A 132 1.75 -2.63 -10.49
C PRO A 132 0.84 -3.82 -10.77
N THR A 133 -0.43 -3.73 -10.37
CA THR A 133 -1.42 -4.71 -10.79
C THR A 133 -1.54 -4.58 -12.30
N ALA A 134 -1.15 -5.60 -13.07
CA ALA A 134 -1.42 -5.59 -14.49
C ALA A 134 -2.94 -5.49 -14.67
N ILE A 135 -3.42 -4.40 -15.26
CA ILE A 135 -4.78 -4.35 -15.80
C ILE A 135 -4.72 -5.27 -17.01
N VAL A 136 -5.25 -6.49 -16.86
CA VAL A 136 -5.46 -7.44 -17.97
C VAL A 136 -6.86 -7.23 -18.51
#